data_AF-A0A2S9FAS3-F1
#
_entry.id   AF-A0A2S9FAS3-F1
#
_cell.length_a   1.000
_cell.length_b   1.000
_cell.length_c   1.000
_cell.angle_alpha   90.00
_cell.angle_beta   90.00
_cell.angle_gamma   90.00
#
_symmetry.space_group_name_H-M   'P 1'
#
loop_
_entity.id
_entity.type
_entity.pdbx_description
1 polymer ?
#
loop_
_entity_poly.entity_id
_entity_poly.type
_entity_poly.pdbx_seq_one_letter_code
_entity_poly.pdbx_strand_id
1 'polypeptide(L)'
;REAQSAFGDPTVFCERYLDAGHHVEVQVMADAHGTVWAVGERECSIQRRHQKIIEEAPSPLVERVPGMRDKLFDAARLAATAIGYTGAGTVEFMADDDGDFYFLEMNTRLQVEHPVTELTCGLDLVELQLDVAGGGALDPEPPAPRGSSIEARLYAEDPAKNWQPQAGAVHHFDVPTAVTRFGLIDRAGVRLDAGITDGSVISVFYDPMIAKVISYAPTRGQAAALLADALTRTRLHGVRTNRDLLVNVLRHPAFLEGATDTAFFDTHGLAALAAPSGDEQTVTLSTVAAALADAAYNRATATVFGAAPNGWRNLASGFQSKSYQDADGQTHEVRYRFTRDGVTVDGHDEVALVSASAQRVVLTVGNVDRPFDVSRYGDHLYVESPGGSVPLVALSRFPDPDAALAYGSLLA
;
A
#
# COMPACT_ATOMS: atom_id res chain seq x y z
N ARG A 1 28.49 14.49 -13.59
CA ARG A 1 29.21 13.21 -13.35
C ARG A 1 28.21 12.07 -13.18
N GLU A 2 27.15 12.26 -12.39
CA GLU A 2 26.02 11.31 -12.28
C GLU A 2 25.21 11.19 -13.58
N ALA A 3 24.83 12.31 -14.21
CA ALA A 3 24.07 12.30 -15.47
C ALA A 3 24.72 11.43 -16.58
N GLN A 4 26.02 11.64 -16.83
CA GLN A 4 26.81 10.81 -17.76
C GLN A 4 26.79 9.31 -17.40
N SER A 5 26.83 8.99 -16.10
CA SER A 5 26.90 7.60 -15.63
C SER A 5 25.55 6.89 -15.71
N ALA A 6 24.45 7.60 -15.45
CA ALA A 6 23.11 7.03 -15.41
C ALA A 6 22.41 7.05 -16.77
N PHE A 7 22.66 8.10 -17.58
CA PHE A 7 21.91 8.37 -18.82
C PHE A 7 22.77 8.45 -20.08
N GLY A 8 24.11 8.42 -19.96
CA GLY A 8 25.01 8.49 -21.11
C GLY A 8 25.20 9.91 -21.70
N ASP A 9 24.52 10.92 -21.17
CA ASP A 9 24.60 12.33 -21.58
C ASP A 9 24.96 13.22 -20.37
N PRO A 10 26.00 14.07 -20.42
CA PRO A 10 26.40 14.92 -19.32
C PRO A 10 25.65 16.27 -19.27
N THR A 11 24.76 16.55 -20.21
CA THR A 11 24.05 17.83 -20.32
C THR A 11 23.21 18.09 -19.08
N VAL A 12 23.32 19.32 -18.56
CA VAL A 12 22.55 19.80 -17.41
C VAL A 12 22.04 21.20 -17.72
N PHE A 13 20.87 21.52 -17.19
CA PHE A 13 20.32 22.87 -17.20
C PHE A 13 19.92 23.27 -15.78
N CYS A 14 19.64 24.55 -15.57
CA CYS A 14 19.18 25.06 -14.28
C CYS A 14 17.80 25.68 -14.46
N GLU A 15 16.94 25.43 -13.48
CA GLU A 15 15.59 26.00 -13.41
C GLU A 15 15.38 26.67 -12.05
N ARG A 16 14.29 27.44 -11.95
CA ARG A 16 13.89 28.03 -10.67
C ARG A 16 13.35 26.92 -9.78
N TYR A 17 13.90 26.81 -8.58
CA TYR A 17 13.41 25.87 -7.58
C TYR A 17 12.13 26.40 -6.91
N LEU A 18 11.14 25.51 -6.76
CA LEU A 18 9.93 25.71 -5.99
C LEU A 18 9.97 24.75 -4.79
N ASP A 19 10.01 25.30 -3.58
CA ASP A 19 10.29 24.55 -2.34
C ASP A 19 9.14 23.62 -1.93
N ALA A 20 7.90 24.15 -1.96
CA ALA A 20 6.66 23.42 -1.72
C ALA A 20 5.72 23.65 -2.91
N GLY A 21 5.99 22.95 -4.01
CA GLY A 21 5.18 23.02 -5.21
C GLY A 21 4.16 21.89 -5.28
N HIS A 22 3.16 22.08 -6.13
CA HIS A 22 2.23 21.05 -6.53
C HIS A 22 2.68 20.45 -7.86
N HIS A 23 2.92 19.13 -7.89
CA HIS A 23 3.19 18.43 -9.13
C HIS A 23 1.86 18.07 -9.78
N VAL A 24 1.45 18.86 -10.78
CA VAL A 24 0.21 18.66 -11.52
C VAL A 24 0.53 18.26 -12.94
N GLU A 25 -0.19 17.29 -13.48
CA GLU A 25 0.06 16.80 -14.83
C GLU A 25 -1.22 16.57 -15.61
N VAL A 26 -1.15 16.70 -16.93
CA VAL A 26 -2.31 16.57 -17.82
C VAL A 26 -2.12 15.38 -18.75
N GLN A 27 -3.06 14.43 -18.72
CA GLN A 27 -3.12 13.34 -19.68
C GLN A 27 -3.44 13.90 -21.06
N VAL A 28 -2.63 13.55 -22.07
CA VAL A 28 -2.96 13.81 -23.47
C VAL A 28 -3.14 12.52 -24.25
N MET A 29 -4.03 12.53 -25.23
CA MET A 29 -4.21 11.47 -26.22
C MET A 29 -4.38 12.13 -27.59
N ALA A 30 -3.53 11.79 -28.55
CA ALA A 30 -3.55 12.39 -29.89
C ALA A 30 -3.57 11.32 -30.99
N ASP A 31 -4.32 11.55 -32.06
CA ASP A 31 -4.38 10.64 -33.21
C ASP A 31 -3.60 11.16 -34.43
N ALA A 32 -3.53 10.33 -35.46
CA ALA A 32 -2.93 10.70 -36.75
C ALA A 32 -3.83 11.59 -37.63
N HIS A 33 -5.05 11.89 -37.18
CA HIS A 33 -6.06 12.65 -37.92
C HIS A 33 -6.15 14.11 -37.46
N GLY A 34 -5.32 14.50 -36.48
CA GLY A 34 -5.15 15.87 -36.00
C GLY A 34 -5.94 16.18 -34.72
N THR A 35 -6.60 15.19 -34.12
CA THR A 35 -7.31 15.35 -32.85
C THR A 35 -6.33 15.23 -31.69
N VAL A 36 -6.36 16.17 -30.74
CA VAL A 36 -5.55 16.17 -29.51
C VAL A 36 -6.44 16.41 -28.30
N TRP A 37 -6.64 15.38 -27.50
CA TRP A 37 -7.37 15.47 -26.23
C TRP A 37 -6.44 15.87 -25.09
N ALA A 38 -6.99 16.66 -24.16
CA ALA A 38 -6.58 16.70 -22.77
C ALA A 38 -7.64 15.94 -21.97
N VAL A 39 -7.26 14.82 -21.35
CA VAL A 39 -8.19 13.79 -20.83
C VAL A 39 -8.36 13.89 -19.31
N GLY A 40 -8.04 15.05 -18.72
CA GLY A 40 -8.01 15.21 -17.27
C GLY A 40 -6.62 15.54 -16.74
N GLU A 41 -6.58 16.15 -15.58
CA GLU A 41 -5.37 16.37 -14.80
C GLU A 41 -5.26 15.43 -13.60
N ARG A 42 -4.02 15.26 -13.11
CA ARG A 42 -3.69 14.50 -11.92
C ARG A 42 -2.85 15.34 -10.98
N GLU A 43 -3.10 15.17 -9.68
CA GLU A 43 -2.24 15.64 -8.60
C GLU A 43 -1.29 14.53 -8.20
N CYS A 44 0.00 14.81 -8.22
CA CYS A 44 1.06 13.84 -7.96
C CYS A 44 2.05 14.34 -6.90
N SER A 45 1.64 15.29 -6.05
CA SER A 45 2.51 15.95 -5.08
C SER A 45 3.02 15.07 -3.95
N ILE A 46 2.32 14.00 -3.58
CA ILE A 46 2.78 13.10 -2.52
C ILE A 46 3.93 12.23 -3.05
N GLN A 47 5.15 12.66 -2.74
CA GLN A 47 6.38 12.11 -3.31
C GLN A 47 7.45 11.86 -2.25
N ARG A 48 8.37 10.95 -2.56
CA ARG A 48 9.61 10.74 -1.82
C ARG A 48 10.77 10.84 -2.78
N ARG A 49 11.72 11.76 -2.53
CA ARG A 49 12.91 11.96 -3.38
C ARG A 49 12.53 12.05 -4.87
N HIS A 50 11.47 12.81 -5.17
CA HIS A 50 10.90 12.99 -6.52
C HIS A 50 10.25 11.74 -7.14
N GLN A 51 10.03 10.67 -6.37
CA GLN A 51 9.25 9.51 -6.78
C GLN A 51 7.81 9.65 -6.25
N LYS A 52 6.83 9.61 -7.14
CA LYS A 52 5.40 9.67 -6.82
C LYS A 52 4.97 8.42 -6.02
N ILE A 53 4.17 8.63 -4.98
CA ILE A 53 3.73 7.60 -4.02
C ILE A 53 2.19 7.48 -4.00
N ILE A 54 1.49 8.63 -4.03
CA ILE A 54 0.03 8.72 -4.15
C ILE A 54 -0.29 9.75 -5.22
N GLU A 55 -1.23 9.40 -6.08
CA GLU A 55 -1.71 10.22 -7.19
C GLU A 55 -3.23 10.26 -7.19
N GLU A 56 -3.82 11.39 -7.58
CA GLU A 56 -5.27 11.52 -7.62
C GLU A 56 -5.78 12.34 -8.80
N ALA A 57 -7.00 12.03 -9.23
CA ALA A 57 -7.74 12.75 -10.25
C ALA A 57 -9.17 13.00 -9.77
N PRO A 58 -9.73 14.21 -9.94
CA PRO A 58 -9.05 15.45 -10.36
C PRO A 58 -8.08 15.98 -9.29
N SER A 59 -7.23 16.96 -9.64
CA SER A 59 -6.35 17.61 -8.67
C SER A 59 -7.13 18.50 -7.70
N PRO A 60 -6.91 18.39 -6.37
CA PRO A 60 -7.55 19.26 -5.39
C PRO A 60 -7.07 20.72 -5.51
N LEU A 61 -5.84 20.99 -5.96
CA LEU A 61 -5.40 22.35 -6.27
C LEU A 61 -6.21 22.92 -7.43
N VAL A 62 -6.29 22.18 -8.53
CA VAL A 62 -6.99 22.61 -9.76
C VAL A 62 -8.48 22.82 -9.52
N GLU A 63 -9.11 21.99 -8.68
CA GLU A 63 -10.51 22.18 -8.26
C GLU A 63 -10.72 23.46 -7.43
N ARG A 64 -9.76 23.86 -6.59
CA ARG A 64 -9.87 25.06 -5.75
C ARG A 64 -9.57 26.35 -6.49
N VAL A 65 -8.77 26.33 -7.56
CA VAL A 65 -8.34 27.52 -8.31
C VAL A 65 -9.17 27.68 -9.60
N PRO A 66 -10.10 28.66 -9.67
CA PRO A 66 -10.97 28.83 -10.83
C PRO A 66 -10.20 29.11 -12.13
N GLY A 67 -10.53 28.37 -13.19
CA GLY A 67 -9.95 28.53 -14.52
C GLY A 67 -8.54 27.96 -14.69
N MET A 68 -7.95 27.34 -13.66
CA MET A 68 -6.65 26.69 -13.75
C MET A 68 -6.69 25.50 -14.72
N ARG A 69 -7.76 24.69 -14.67
CA ARG A 69 -7.94 23.52 -15.56
C ARG A 69 -7.88 23.89 -17.04
N ASP A 70 -8.61 24.91 -17.45
CA ASP A 70 -8.66 25.33 -18.86
C ASP A 70 -7.26 25.77 -19.34
N LYS A 71 -6.55 26.54 -18.52
CA LYS A 71 -5.17 26.97 -18.83
C LYS A 71 -4.20 25.79 -18.94
N LEU A 72 -4.28 24.82 -18.02
CA LEU A 72 -3.46 23.61 -18.05
C LEU A 72 -3.75 22.77 -19.29
N PHE A 73 -5.02 22.58 -19.63
CA PHE A 73 -5.42 21.81 -20.81
C PHE A 73 -5.01 22.49 -22.10
N ASP A 74 -5.15 23.81 -22.20
CA ASP A 74 -4.70 24.58 -23.36
C ASP A 74 -3.18 24.49 -23.52
N ALA A 75 -2.42 24.59 -22.43
CA ALA A 75 -0.97 24.42 -22.45
C ALA A 75 -0.55 23.00 -22.88
N ALA A 76 -1.22 21.97 -22.36
CA ALA A 76 -0.93 20.59 -22.70
C ALA A 76 -1.24 20.25 -24.18
N ARG A 77 -2.41 20.70 -24.68
CA ARG A 77 -2.76 20.55 -26.10
C ARG A 77 -1.80 21.30 -27.01
N LEU A 78 -1.41 22.52 -26.63
CA LEU A 78 -0.43 23.32 -27.38
C LEU A 78 0.92 22.60 -27.47
N ALA A 79 1.42 22.07 -26.35
CA ALA A 79 2.68 21.33 -26.31
C ALA A 79 2.65 20.09 -27.21
N ALA A 80 1.61 19.27 -27.11
CA ALA A 80 1.43 18.08 -27.94
C ALA A 80 1.30 18.42 -29.44
N THR A 81 0.54 19.47 -29.77
CA THR A 81 0.34 19.92 -31.16
C THR A 81 1.63 20.46 -31.78
N ALA A 82 2.42 21.22 -31.01
CA ALA A 82 3.65 21.86 -31.50
C ALA A 82 4.70 20.84 -31.98
N ILE A 83 4.68 19.63 -31.42
CA ILE A 83 5.61 18.54 -31.80
C ILE A 83 4.98 17.50 -32.73
N GLY A 84 3.72 17.69 -33.14
CA GLY A 84 2.98 16.71 -33.93
C GLY A 84 2.83 15.36 -33.23
N TYR A 85 2.49 15.38 -31.93
CA TYR A 85 2.44 14.18 -31.10
C TYR A 85 1.33 13.20 -31.53
N THR A 86 1.55 11.90 -31.32
CA THR A 86 0.55 10.84 -31.55
C THR A 86 0.68 9.77 -30.46
N GLY A 87 -0.45 9.25 -29.98
CA GLY A 87 -0.56 8.31 -28.86
C GLY A 87 -0.85 8.99 -27.52
N ALA A 88 -0.73 8.22 -26.42
CA ALA A 88 -0.84 8.76 -25.07
C ALA A 88 0.46 9.42 -24.62
N GLY A 89 0.35 10.54 -23.94
CA GLY A 89 1.46 11.22 -23.29
C GLY A 89 0.99 11.97 -22.07
N THR A 90 1.90 12.58 -21.33
CA THR A 90 1.55 13.44 -20.20
C THR A 90 2.43 14.66 -20.19
N VAL A 91 1.82 15.82 -19.96
CA VAL A 91 2.52 17.10 -19.80
C VAL A 91 2.53 17.43 -18.32
N GLU A 92 3.73 17.52 -17.74
CA GLU A 92 3.93 17.76 -16.30
C GLU A 92 4.22 19.23 -16.03
N PHE A 93 3.69 19.72 -14.92
CA PHE A 93 3.83 21.09 -14.44
C PHE A 93 4.16 21.10 -12.96
N MET A 94 4.93 22.11 -12.55
CA MET A 94 5.00 22.52 -11.15
C MET A 94 4.09 23.74 -10.97
N ALA A 95 3.21 23.71 -9.97
CA ALA A 95 2.32 24.82 -9.64
C ALA A 95 2.55 25.31 -8.21
N ASP A 96 2.24 26.57 -7.94
CA ASP A 96 2.13 27.10 -6.58
C ASP A 96 0.67 27.15 -6.11
N ASP A 97 0.46 27.51 -4.84
CA ASP A 97 -0.87 27.59 -4.21
C ASP A 97 -1.78 28.65 -4.85
N ASP A 98 -1.21 29.66 -5.52
CA ASP A 98 -1.95 30.72 -6.21
C ASP A 98 -2.42 30.26 -7.61
N GLY A 99 -1.93 29.10 -8.07
CA GLY A 99 -2.26 28.47 -9.35
C GLY A 99 -1.43 28.96 -10.52
N ASP A 100 -0.32 29.68 -10.27
CA ASP A 100 0.69 29.89 -11.28
C ASP A 100 1.44 28.58 -11.50
N PHE A 101 1.59 28.17 -12.76
CA PHE A 101 2.19 26.89 -13.12
C PHE A 101 3.26 27.03 -14.20
N TYR A 102 4.22 26.11 -14.17
CA TYR A 102 5.43 26.13 -14.98
C TYR A 102 5.62 24.74 -15.58
N PHE A 103 5.78 24.67 -16.90
CA PHE A 103 6.08 23.42 -17.61
C PHE A 103 7.38 22.82 -17.08
N LEU A 104 7.37 21.51 -16.82
CA LEU A 104 8.54 20.73 -16.43
C LEU A 104 9.01 19.85 -17.59
N GLU A 105 8.20 18.88 -17.95
CA GLU A 105 8.51 17.90 -18.99
C GLU A 105 7.27 17.36 -19.68
N MET A 106 7.49 16.65 -20.79
CA MET A 106 6.47 15.84 -21.41
C MET A 106 6.93 14.38 -21.44
N ASN A 107 6.20 13.52 -20.71
CA ASN A 107 6.37 12.09 -20.79
C ASN A 107 5.68 11.56 -22.04
N THR A 108 6.48 11.16 -23.04
CA THR A 108 6.00 10.67 -24.34
C THR A 108 5.61 9.19 -24.32
N ARG A 109 4.91 8.80 -23.27
CA ARG A 109 4.44 7.43 -22.98
C ARG A 109 3.28 7.47 -22.00
N LEU A 110 2.61 6.33 -21.85
CA LEU A 110 1.69 6.12 -20.74
C LEU A 110 2.44 6.13 -19.40
N GLN A 111 1.82 6.68 -18.37
CA GLN A 111 2.37 6.76 -17.02
C GLN A 111 1.77 5.70 -16.09
N VAL A 112 2.37 5.51 -14.91
CA VAL A 112 1.97 4.48 -13.96
C VAL A 112 0.56 4.76 -13.43
N GLU A 113 0.31 6.04 -13.17
CA GLU A 113 -0.87 6.67 -12.59
C GLU A 113 -2.02 6.93 -13.59
N HIS A 114 -1.92 6.44 -14.82
CA HIS A 114 -3.03 6.53 -15.79
C HIS A 114 -4.38 5.96 -15.28
N PRO A 115 -4.46 4.96 -14.38
CA PRO A 115 -5.75 4.40 -13.94
C PRO A 115 -6.66 5.42 -13.23
N VAL A 116 -6.12 6.45 -12.56
CA VAL A 116 -7.00 7.46 -11.95
C VAL A 116 -7.74 8.28 -13.00
N THR A 117 -7.11 8.54 -14.14
CA THR A 117 -7.75 9.16 -15.31
C THR A 117 -8.74 8.19 -15.97
N GLU A 118 -8.37 6.92 -16.13
CA GLU A 118 -9.27 5.90 -16.67
C GLU A 118 -10.57 5.78 -15.86
N LEU A 119 -10.47 5.72 -14.53
CA LEU A 119 -11.64 5.56 -13.66
C LEU A 119 -12.51 6.81 -13.59
N THR A 120 -11.92 8.00 -13.71
CA THR A 120 -12.70 9.26 -13.71
C THR A 120 -13.35 9.55 -15.05
N CYS A 121 -12.73 9.17 -16.17
CA CYS A 121 -13.27 9.40 -17.52
C CYS A 121 -14.03 8.21 -18.10
N GLY A 122 -13.89 7.00 -17.52
CA GLY A 122 -14.48 5.77 -18.07
C GLY A 122 -13.80 5.32 -19.37
N LEU A 123 -12.52 5.61 -19.53
CA LEU A 123 -11.71 5.26 -20.70
C LEU A 123 -10.72 4.15 -20.35
N ASP A 124 -10.50 3.21 -21.28
CA ASP A 124 -9.31 2.35 -21.26
C ASP A 124 -8.24 3.02 -22.14
N LEU A 125 -7.24 3.61 -21.50
CA LEU A 125 -6.19 4.37 -22.18
C LEU A 125 -5.22 3.44 -22.90
N VAL A 126 -5.04 2.20 -22.42
CA VAL A 126 -4.18 1.20 -23.07
C VAL A 126 -4.84 0.71 -24.36
N GLU A 127 -6.13 0.37 -24.31
CA GLU A 127 -6.92 0.02 -25.50
C GLU A 127 -6.91 1.17 -26.51
N LEU A 128 -7.15 2.40 -26.05
CA LEU A 128 -7.18 3.58 -26.91
C LEU A 128 -5.81 3.86 -27.56
N GLN A 129 -4.70 3.64 -26.86
CA GLN A 129 -3.37 3.72 -27.46
C GLN A 129 -3.20 2.72 -28.62
N LEU A 130 -3.69 1.49 -28.47
CA LEU A 130 -3.61 0.46 -29.50
C LEU A 130 -4.49 0.80 -30.72
N ASP A 131 -5.70 1.31 -30.48
CA ASP A 131 -6.60 1.74 -31.55
C ASP A 131 -6.01 2.89 -32.38
N VAL A 132 -5.51 3.93 -31.70
CA VAL A 132 -4.81 5.06 -32.35
C VAL A 132 -3.59 4.58 -33.12
N ALA A 133 -2.78 3.67 -32.55
CA ALA A 133 -1.63 3.09 -33.26
C ALA A 133 -2.05 2.27 -34.49
N GLY A 134 -3.26 1.70 -34.49
CA GLY A 134 -3.90 1.03 -35.62
C GLY A 134 -4.46 1.98 -36.68
N GLY A 135 -4.40 3.30 -36.45
CA GLY A 135 -4.96 4.33 -37.34
C GLY A 135 -6.39 4.74 -36.99
N GLY A 136 -6.91 4.32 -35.84
CA GLY A 136 -8.19 4.79 -35.30
C GLY A 136 -8.22 6.32 -35.14
N ALA A 137 -9.41 6.90 -35.28
CA ALA A 137 -9.65 8.31 -35.06
C ALA A 137 -10.34 8.51 -33.71
N LEU A 138 -9.88 9.51 -32.97
CA LEU A 138 -10.51 9.94 -31.73
C LEU A 138 -11.82 10.67 -32.06
N ASP A 139 -12.80 10.54 -31.18
CA ASP A 139 -13.97 11.43 -31.20
C ASP A 139 -13.51 12.90 -31.05
N PRO A 140 -14.33 13.89 -31.46
CA PRO A 140 -13.93 15.30 -31.37
C PRO A 140 -13.59 15.78 -29.96
N GLU A 141 -14.23 15.20 -28.94
CA GLU A 141 -14.07 15.58 -27.54
C GLU A 141 -13.91 14.33 -26.65
N PRO A 142 -13.06 14.39 -25.60
CA PRO A 142 -12.95 13.32 -24.64
C PRO A 142 -14.19 13.24 -23.73
N PRO A 143 -14.47 12.09 -23.11
CA PRO A 143 -15.46 11.98 -22.04
C PRO A 143 -15.16 12.94 -20.89
N ALA A 144 -16.21 13.61 -20.40
CA ALA A 144 -16.10 14.47 -19.22
C ALA A 144 -15.76 13.64 -17.96
N PRO A 145 -14.81 14.11 -17.14
CA PRO A 145 -14.43 13.42 -15.90
C PRO A 145 -15.58 13.42 -14.90
N ARG A 146 -15.63 12.39 -14.06
CA ARG A 146 -16.66 12.14 -13.05
C ARG A 146 -16.02 11.60 -11.78
N GLY A 147 -16.63 11.94 -10.64
CA GLY A 147 -16.19 11.43 -9.34
C GLY A 147 -14.75 11.82 -9.02
N SER A 148 -14.08 10.97 -8.25
CA SER A 148 -12.68 11.11 -7.87
C SER A 148 -12.04 9.74 -7.77
N SER A 149 -10.77 9.67 -8.14
CA SER A 149 -9.96 8.46 -8.06
C SER A 149 -8.61 8.77 -7.44
N ILE A 150 -8.13 7.86 -6.59
CA ILE A 150 -6.84 7.97 -5.91
C ILE A 150 -6.12 6.64 -6.09
N GLU A 151 -4.88 6.68 -6.56
CA GLU A 151 -3.95 5.56 -6.67
C GLU A 151 -2.91 5.64 -5.54
N ALA A 152 -2.57 4.49 -4.99
CA ALA A 152 -1.44 4.35 -4.08
C ALA A 152 -0.49 3.27 -4.60
N ARG A 153 0.80 3.61 -4.66
CA ARG A 153 1.86 2.68 -5.06
C ARG A 153 2.35 1.89 -3.85
N LEU A 154 2.03 0.61 -3.82
CA LEU A 154 2.49 -0.31 -2.80
C LEU A 154 3.89 -0.82 -3.16
N TYR A 155 4.88 -0.48 -2.35
CA TYR A 155 6.28 -0.85 -2.55
C TYR A 155 6.78 -1.78 -1.43
N ALA A 156 7.69 -2.68 -1.79
CA ALA A 156 8.46 -3.47 -0.85
C ALA A 156 9.62 -2.64 -0.29
N GLU A 157 9.27 -1.67 0.56
CA GLU A 157 10.20 -0.76 1.23
C GLU A 157 9.77 -0.55 2.67
N ASP A 158 10.72 -0.18 3.54
CA ASP A 158 10.44 0.17 4.94
C ASP A 158 10.68 1.67 5.18
N PRO A 159 9.64 2.53 5.10
CA PRO A 159 9.78 3.97 5.29
C PRO A 159 10.38 4.34 6.65
N ALA A 160 10.08 3.56 7.70
CA ALA A 160 10.60 3.78 9.05
C ALA A 160 12.13 3.56 9.14
N LYS A 161 12.70 2.77 8.22
CA LYS A 161 14.15 2.54 8.09
C LYS A 161 14.74 3.30 6.90
N ASN A 162 14.36 4.58 6.75
CA ASN A 162 14.79 5.45 5.65
C ASN A 162 14.52 4.81 4.28
N TRP A 163 13.34 4.20 4.16
CA TRP A 163 12.85 3.57 2.94
C TRP A 163 13.76 2.47 2.40
N GLN A 164 14.26 1.63 3.30
CA GLN A 164 15.11 0.51 2.94
C GLN A 164 14.35 -0.46 2.04
N PRO A 165 14.84 -0.76 0.81
CA PRO A 165 14.23 -1.76 -0.06
C PRO A 165 14.22 -3.14 0.60
N GLN A 166 13.13 -3.86 0.41
CA GLN A 166 12.92 -5.20 0.89
C GLN A 166 13.01 -6.17 -0.28
N ALA A 167 13.72 -7.27 -0.08
CA ALA A 167 13.83 -8.36 -1.02
C ALA A 167 13.49 -9.67 -0.31
N GLY A 168 12.89 -10.61 -1.02
CA GLY A 168 12.47 -11.88 -0.42
C GLY A 168 11.22 -12.46 -1.06
N ALA A 169 10.81 -13.61 -0.54
CA ALA A 169 9.59 -14.28 -0.98
C ALA A 169 8.36 -13.53 -0.48
N VAL A 170 7.38 -13.35 -1.37
CA VAL A 170 6.01 -12.98 -1.03
C VAL A 170 5.21 -14.26 -0.93
N HIS A 171 4.85 -14.65 0.28
CA HIS A 171 4.11 -15.89 0.53
C HIS A 171 2.66 -15.78 0.07
N HIS A 172 2.04 -14.63 0.30
CA HIS A 172 0.65 -14.36 -0.07
C HIS A 172 0.46 -12.86 -0.31
N PHE A 173 -0.29 -12.52 -1.35
CA PHE A 173 -0.70 -11.16 -1.65
C PHE A 173 -2.17 -11.11 -2.11
N ASP A 174 -3.00 -10.40 -1.35
CA ASP A 174 -4.38 -10.15 -1.70
C ASP A 174 -4.87 -8.79 -1.20
N VAL A 175 -5.75 -8.17 -1.99
CA VAL A 175 -6.52 -6.98 -1.61
C VAL A 175 -7.99 -7.39 -1.64
N PRO A 176 -8.55 -7.89 -0.51
CA PRO A 176 -9.87 -8.53 -0.50
C PRO A 176 -11.03 -7.66 -0.97
N THR A 177 -10.84 -6.33 -0.96
CA THR A 177 -11.84 -5.33 -1.34
C THR A 177 -11.77 -4.93 -2.81
N ALA A 178 -10.77 -5.40 -3.55
CA ALA A 178 -10.65 -5.12 -4.97
C ALA A 178 -11.80 -5.79 -5.74
N VAL A 179 -12.54 -4.99 -6.51
CA VAL A 179 -13.69 -5.47 -7.30
C VAL A 179 -13.30 -5.80 -8.75
N THR A 180 -12.11 -5.36 -9.18
CA THR A 180 -11.57 -5.63 -10.51
C THR A 180 -10.04 -5.66 -10.47
N ARG A 181 -9.43 -6.30 -11.48
CA ARG A 181 -7.98 -6.31 -11.71
C ARG A 181 -7.71 -5.80 -13.12
N PHE A 182 -6.93 -4.72 -13.27
CA PHE A 182 -6.62 -4.08 -14.56
C PHE A 182 -7.84 -3.58 -15.37
N GLY A 183 -9.03 -3.50 -14.76
CA GLY A 183 -10.25 -3.11 -15.44
C GLY A 183 -10.86 -1.83 -14.89
N LEU A 184 -11.83 -1.29 -15.61
CA LEU A 184 -12.64 -0.15 -15.17
C LEU A 184 -13.63 -0.55 -14.06
N ILE A 185 -14.16 0.47 -13.37
CA ILE A 185 -15.23 0.33 -12.38
C ILE A 185 -16.31 1.37 -12.70
N ASP A 186 -17.57 0.97 -12.65
CA ASP A 186 -18.74 1.82 -12.93
C ASP A 186 -19.37 2.45 -11.68
N ARG A 187 -18.89 2.05 -10.49
CA ARG A 187 -19.40 2.44 -9.18
C ARG A 187 -18.25 2.56 -8.19
N ALA A 188 -18.54 3.09 -7.00
CA ALA A 188 -17.53 3.19 -5.94
C ALA A 188 -16.90 1.81 -5.65
N GLY A 189 -15.57 1.75 -5.65
CA GLY A 189 -14.85 0.47 -5.56
C GLY A 189 -13.34 0.63 -5.66
N VAL A 190 -12.64 -0.50 -5.63
CA VAL A 190 -11.18 -0.58 -5.69
C VAL A 190 -10.74 -1.47 -6.85
N ARG A 191 -9.83 -0.95 -7.67
CA ARG A 191 -9.10 -1.64 -8.73
C ARG A 191 -7.72 -2.03 -8.20
N LEU A 192 -7.26 -3.21 -8.58
CA LEU A 192 -5.92 -3.70 -8.25
C LEU A 192 -5.14 -4.01 -9.53
N ASP A 193 -4.02 -3.33 -9.71
CA ASP A 193 -3.06 -3.63 -10.78
C ASP A 193 -1.79 -4.17 -10.12
N ALA A 194 -1.60 -5.48 -10.12
CA ALA A 194 -0.53 -6.15 -9.38
C ALA A 194 0.59 -6.67 -10.29
N GLY A 195 1.84 -6.38 -9.95
CA GLY A 195 3.03 -6.90 -10.65
C GLY A 195 3.50 -8.28 -10.15
N ILE A 196 2.87 -8.81 -9.11
CA ILE A 196 3.25 -10.07 -8.45
C ILE A 196 2.04 -10.97 -8.18
N THR A 197 2.31 -12.23 -7.89
CA THR A 197 1.36 -13.22 -7.36
C THR A 197 1.93 -13.94 -6.14
N ASP A 198 1.10 -14.73 -5.43
CA ASP A 198 1.55 -15.64 -4.38
C ASP A 198 2.77 -16.46 -4.82
N GLY A 199 3.78 -16.54 -3.96
CA GLY A 199 5.04 -17.23 -4.22
C GLY A 199 6.07 -16.43 -5.04
N SER A 200 5.76 -15.21 -5.47
CA SER A 200 6.73 -14.35 -6.16
C SER A 200 7.93 -14.01 -5.27
N VAL A 201 9.08 -13.71 -5.89
CA VAL A 201 10.28 -13.26 -5.18
C VAL A 201 10.62 -11.84 -5.64
N ILE A 202 10.63 -10.91 -4.71
CA ILE A 202 11.09 -9.55 -4.95
C ILE A 202 12.61 -9.56 -4.92
N SER A 203 13.21 -9.23 -6.07
CA SER A 203 14.65 -9.17 -6.26
C SER A 203 15.19 -7.75 -6.07
N VAL A 204 16.49 -7.62 -5.88
CA VAL A 204 17.18 -6.31 -5.82
C VAL A 204 17.45 -5.68 -7.19
N PHE A 205 17.11 -6.36 -8.29
CA PHE A 205 17.47 -5.94 -9.65
C PHE A 205 16.45 -5.00 -10.30
N TYR A 206 15.23 -4.92 -9.76
CA TYR A 206 14.13 -4.15 -10.32
C TYR A 206 13.57 -3.20 -9.28
N ASP A 207 12.72 -2.30 -9.74
CA ASP A 207 11.90 -1.46 -8.87
C ASP A 207 11.05 -2.34 -7.93
N PRO A 208 10.95 -2.02 -6.63
CA PRO A 208 10.27 -2.86 -5.64
C PRO A 208 8.75 -2.67 -5.61
N MET A 209 8.12 -2.06 -6.63
CA MET A 209 6.68 -1.89 -6.70
C MET A 209 5.97 -3.25 -6.80
N ILE A 210 5.09 -3.49 -5.85
CA ILE A 210 4.27 -4.71 -5.73
C ILE A 210 3.00 -4.56 -6.55
N ALA A 211 2.28 -3.46 -6.33
CA ALA A 211 0.98 -3.22 -6.92
C ALA A 211 0.61 -1.73 -6.87
N LYS A 212 -0.36 -1.37 -7.71
CA LYS A 212 -1.12 -0.13 -7.62
C LYS A 212 -2.49 -0.49 -7.07
N VAL A 213 -2.90 0.17 -5.99
CA VAL A 213 -4.25 0.02 -5.43
C VAL A 213 -4.97 1.33 -5.71
N ILE A 214 -6.06 1.25 -6.48
CA ILE A 214 -6.72 2.43 -7.02
C ILE A 214 -8.17 2.43 -6.55
N SER A 215 -8.58 3.51 -5.90
CA SER A 215 -9.98 3.72 -5.50
C SER A 215 -10.69 4.60 -6.51
N TYR A 216 -12.00 4.43 -6.61
CA TYR A 216 -12.89 5.38 -7.25
C TYR A 216 -14.15 5.57 -6.39
N ALA A 217 -14.63 6.80 -6.31
CA ALA A 217 -15.89 7.15 -5.65
C ALA A 217 -16.48 8.47 -6.20
N PRO A 218 -17.76 8.77 -5.92
CA PRO A 218 -18.36 10.05 -6.28
C PRO A 218 -17.68 11.28 -5.66
N THR A 219 -16.99 11.14 -4.51
CA THR A 219 -16.25 12.23 -3.87
C THR A 219 -14.84 11.80 -3.47
N ARG A 220 -13.90 12.75 -3.48
CA ARG A 220 -12.51 12.55 -3.04
C ARG A 220 -12.40 11.93 -1.65
N GLY A 221 -13.17 12.44 -0.68
CA GLY A 221 -13.16 11.91 0.69
C GLY A 221 -13.64 10.45 0.76
N GLN A 222 -14.61 10.06 -0.06
CA GLN A 222 -15.04 8.66 -0.16
C GLN A 222 -13.97 7.79 -0.82
N ALA A 223 -13.30 8.27 -1.86
CA ALA A 223 -12.20 7.57 -2.52
C ALA A 223 -11.04 7.34 -1.54
N ALA A 224 -10.63 8.37 -0.80
CA ALA A 224 -9.58 8.28 0.21
C ALA A 224 -9.93 7.28 1.33
N ALA A 225 -11.16 7.32 1.84
CA ALA A 225 -11.62 6.38 2.86
C ALA A 225 -11.64 4.94 2.34
N LEU A 226 -12.14 4.71 1.12
CA LEU A 226 -12.14 3.39 0.48
C LEU A 226 -10.73 2.85 0.27
N LEU A 227 -9.80 3.69 -0.18
CA LEU A 227 -8.41 3.30 -0.41
C LEU A 227 -7.69 2.96 0.90
N ALA A 228 -7.83 3.80 1.93
CA ALA A 228 -7.24 3.56 3.24
C ALA A 228 -7.74 2.25 3.87
N ASP A 229 -9.03 1.98 3.71
CA ASP A 229 -9.69 0.77 4.19
C ASP A 229 -9.26 -0.50 3.41
N ALA A 230 -9.11 -0.39 2.09
CA ALA A 230 -8.56 -1.45 1.24
C ALA A 230 -7.11 -1.78 1.58
N LEU A 231 -6.27 -0.76 1.78
CA LEU A 231 -4.88 -0.92 2.17
C LEU A 231 -4.76 -1.52 3.58
N THR A 232 -5.58 -1.08 4.54
CA THR A 232 -5.60 -1.66 5.90
C THR A 232 -5.91 -3.15 5.88
N ARG A 233 -6.82 -3.58 5.00
CA ARG A 233 -7.21 -4.99 4.81
C ARG A 233 -6.35 -5.77 3.81
N THR A 234 -5.33 -5.14 3.23
CA THR A 234 -4.41 -5.81 2.31
C THR A 234 -3.60 -6.84 3.08
N ARG A 235 -3.66 -8.08 2.58
CA ARG A 235 -2.93 -9.23 3.10
C ARG A 235 -1.64 -9.35 2.31
N LEU A 236 -0.52 -9.12 2.98
CA LEU A 236 0.79 -9.23 2.35
C LEU A 236 1.75 -9.91 3.29
N HIS A 237 2.11 -11.15 2.95
CA HIS A 237 2.96 -12.01 3.77
C HIS A 237 4.33 -12.15 3.10
N GLY A 238 5.39 -11.91 3.86
CA GLY A 238 6.78 -12.07 3.41
C GLY A 238 7.62 -10.82 3.66
N VAL A 239 7.43 -9.80 2.82
CA VAL A 239 8.22 -8.55 2.86
C VAL A 239 7.51 -7.45 3.64
N ARG A 240 8.28 -6.54 4.24
CA ARG A 240 7.76 -5.27 4.77
C ARG A 240 7.45 -4.32 3.61
N THR A 241 6.48 -3.43 3.80
CA THR A 241 6.02 -2.51 2.77
C THR A 241 5.74 -1.12 3.31
N ASN A 242 5.54 -0.17 2.41
CA ASN A 242 5.08 1.18 2.73
C ASN A 242 3.57 1.26 3.03
N ARG A 243 2.85 0.13 3.14
CA ARG A 243 1.38 0.09 3.28
C ARG A 243 0.85 1.00 4.39
N ASP A 244 1.44 0.92 5.58
CA ASP A 244 0.95 1.68 6.75
C ASP A 244 1.19 3.18 6.58
N LEU A 245 2.28 3.57 5.90
CA LEU A 245 2.50 4.96 5.45
C LEU A 245 1.35 5.42 4.56
N LEU A 246 1.00 4.64 3.54
CA LEU A 246 -0.08 4.99 2.61
C LEU A 246 -1.41 5.17 3.35
N VAL A 247 -1.76 4.25 4.25
CA VAL A 247 -2.97 4.33 5.09
C VAL A 247 -2.97 5.61 5.92
N ASN A 248 -1.85 5.94 6.57
CA ASN A 248 -1.75 7.09 7.44
C ASN A 248 -1.82 8.41 6.65
N VAL A 249 -1.22 8.48 5.45
CA VAL A 249 -1.34 9.64 4.56
C VAL A 249 -2.80 9.85 4.14
N LEU A 250 -3.48 8.80 3.68
CA LEU A 250 -4.88 8.89 3.23
C LEU A 250 -5.86 9.28 4.34
N ARG A 251 -5.49 9.05 5.60
CA ARG A 251 -6.27 9.45 6.79
C ARG A 251 -5.83 10.79 7.38
N HIS A 252 -4.73 11.36 6.91
CA HIS A 252 -4.18 12.58 7.48
C HIS A 252 -5.07 13.79 7.16
N PRO A 253 -5.38 14.68 8.12
CA PRO A 253 -6.25 15.84 7.90
C PRO A 253 -5.81 16.72 6.72
N ALA A 254 -4.51 17.03 6.62
CA ALA A 254 -3.97 17.84 5.52
C ALA A 254 -4.19 17.17 4.14
N PHE A 255 -4.04 15.84 4.04
CA PHE A 255 -4.35 15.13 2.81
C PHE A 255 -5.84 15.23 2.51
N LEU A 256 -6.73 15.01 3.48
CA LEU A 256 -8.19 15.08 3.29
C LEU A 256 -8.68 16.48 2.89
N GLU A 257 -8.02 17.53 3.37
CA GLU A 257 -8.27 18.93 3.00
C GLU A 257 -7.68 19.30 1.62
N GLY A 258 -6.85 18.44 1.04
CA GLY A 258 -6.14 18.69 -0.22
C GLY A 258 -4.97 19.66 -0.08
N ALA A 259 -4.47 19.85 1.14
CA ALA A 259 -3.24 20.57 1.45
C ALA A 259 -2.05 19.63 1.26
N THR A 260 -1.79 19.28 0.00
CA THR A 260 -0.75 18.34 -0.42
C THR A 260 0.29 19.08 -1.24
N ASP A 261 1.57 18.96 -0.90
CA ASP A 261 2.68 19.52 -1.68
C ASP A 261 3.84 18.52 -1.71
N THR A 262 4.88 18.83 -2.49
CA THR A 262 6.09 17.98 -2.60
C THR A 262 6.87 17.84 -1.29
N ALA A 263 6.61 18.68 -0.29
CA ALA A 263 7.26 18.68 1.02
C ALA A 263 6.44 17.95 2.11
N PHE A 264 5.30 17.34 1.77
CA PHE A 264 4.33 16.77 2.70
C PHE A 264 4.93 15.87 3.79
N PHE A 265 5.87 14.99 3.45
CA PHE A 265 6.51 14.08 4.41
C PHE A 265 7.45 14.80 5.39
N ASP A 266 8.11 15.87 4.95
CA ASP A 266 8.97 16.68 5.81
C ASP A 266 8.11 17.55 6.74
N THR A 267 7.03 18.14 6.20
CA THR A 267 6.08 18.97 6.95
C THR A 267 5.31 18.21 8.02
N HIS A 268 4.84 16.99 7.70
CA HIS A 268 3.98 16.19 8.59
C HIS A 268 4.71 15.06 9.33
N GLY A 269 6.02 14.93 9.12
CA GLY A 269 6.89 14.00 9.84
C GLY A 269 6.75 12.56 9.39
N LEU A 270 7.68 12.12 8.54
CA LEU A 270 7.76 10.74 8.02
C LEU A 270 7.68 9.67 9.12
N ALA A 271 8.28 9.88 10.29
CA ALA A 271 8.27 8.89 11.37
C ALA A 271 6.87 8.61 11.91
N ALA A 272 6.04 9.65 12.03
CA ALA A 272 4.65 9.50 12.48
C ALA A 272 3.79 8.87 11.39
N LEU A 273 3.98 9.29 10.14
CA LEU A 273 3.26 8.71 9.00
C LEU A 273 3.65 7.25 8.76
N ALA A 274 4.91 6.86 8.98
CA ALA A 274 5.39 5.49 8.81
C ALA A 274 5.09 4.56 9.99
N ALA A 275 4.46 5.06 11.06
CA ALA A 275 4.12 4.25 12.22
C ALA A 275 3.13 3.13 11.84
N PRO A 276 3.26 1.92 12.44
CA PRO A 276 2.33 0.83 12.19
C PRO A 276 0.88 1.24 12.42
N SER A 277 -0.04 0.79 11.55
CA SER A 277 -1.46 1.17 11.66
C SER A 277 -2.21 0.44 12.80
N GLY A 278 -1.65 -0.67 13.29
CA GLY A 278 -2.22 -1.42 14.42
C GLY A 278 -1.89 -0.77 15.76
N ASP A 279 -2.90 -0.58 16.61
CA ASP A 279 -2.68 -0.14 17.98
C ASP A 279 -2.08 -1.26 18.85
N GLU A 280 -1.58 -0.89 20.03
CA GLU A 280 -0.99 -1.83 20.99
C GLU A 280 -1.97 -2.97 21.35
N GLN A 281 -3.27 -2.67 21.39
CA GLN A 281 -4.31 -3.66 21.63
C GLN A 281 -4.41 -4.66 20.47
N THR A 282 -4.32 -4.23 19.22
CA THR A 282 -4.34 -5.08 18.03
C THR A 282 -3.14 -6.01 18.00
N VAL A 283 -1.93 -5.51 18.31
CA VAL A 283 -0.72 -6.34 18.43
C VAL A 283 -0.90 -7.37 19.54
N THR A 284 -1.33 -6.93 20.72
CA THR A 284 -1.56 -7.79 21.89
C THR A 284 -2.54 -8.92 21.56
N LEU A 285 -3.73 -8.60 21.04
CA LEU A 285 -4.73 -9.61 20.70
C LEU A 285 -4.27 -10.53 19.57
N SER A 286 -3.51 -10.01 18.61
CA SER A 286 -2.93 -10.81 17.52
C SER A 286 -1.89 -11.80 18.04
N THR A 287 -1.06 -11.42 19.01
CA THR A 287 -0.10 -12.35 19.66
C THR A 287 -0.84 -13.43 20.46
N VAL A 288 -1.92 -13.08 21.16
CA VAL A 288 -2.78 -14.06 21.85
C VAL A 288 -3.41 -15.03 20.84
N ALA A 289 -3.96 -14.52 19.74
CA ALA A 289 -4.51 -15.36 18.67
C ALA A 289 -3.44 -16.28 18.07
N ALA A 290 -2.22 -15.80 17.81
CA ALA A 290 -1.10 -16.60 17.35
C ALA A 290 -0.74 -17.72 18.34
N ALA A 291 -0.68 -17.43 19.64
CA ALA A 291 -0.41 -18.41 20.69
C ALA A 291 -1.45 -19.54 20.74
N LEU A 292 -2.72 -19.20 20.56
CA LEU A 292 -3.83 -20.16 20.57
C LEU A 292 -3.92 -20.96 19.26
N ALA A 293 -3.62 -20.33 18.12
CA ALA A 293 -3.48 -21.01 16.84
C ALA A 293 -2.31 -22.01 16.87
N ASP A 294 -1.19 -21.64 17.49
CA ASP A 294 -0.06 -22.54 17.74
C ASP A 294 -0.46 -23.74 18.60
N ALA A 295 -1.19 -23.50 19.70
CA ALA A 295 -1.69 -24.58 20.54
C ALA A 295 -2.56 -25.55 19.73
N ALA A 296 -3.47 -25.02 18.91
CA ALA A 296 -4.32 -25.81 18.02
C ALA A 296 -3.51 -26.58 16.95
N TYR A 297 -2.52 -25.94 16.32
CA TYR A 297 -1.62 -26.57 15.36
C TYR A 297 -0.82 -27.73 15.97
N ASN A 298 -0.20 -27.51 17.12
CA ASN A 298 0.58 -28.52 17.82
C ASN A 298 -0.28 -29.73 18.19
N ARG A 299 -1.55 -29.51 18.56
CA ARG A 299 -2.48 -30.60 18.83
C ARG A 299 -2.93 -31.33 17.59
N ALA A 300 -3.26 -30.61 16.52
CA ALA A 300 -3.67 -31.21 15.26
C ALA A 300 -2.56 -32.09 14.64
N THR A 301 -1.29 -31.75 14.89
CA THR A 301 -0.12 -32.46 14.36
C THR A 301 0.53 -33.43 15.35
N ALA A 302 0.08 -33.48 16.61
CA ALA A 302 0.71 -34.30 17.63
C ALA A 302 0.50 -35.81 17.37
N THR A 303 1.61 -36.52 17.28
CA THR A 303 1.68 -37.96 16.99
C THR A 303 1.34 -38.85 18.20
N VAL A 304 1.25 -38.27 19.39
CA VAL A 304 0.96 -38.98 20.65
C VAL A 304 -0.22 -38.31 21.37
N PHE A 305 -1.04 -39.11 22.05
CA PHE A 305 -2.21 -38.65 22.81
C PHE A 305 -3.18 -37.79 21.98
N GLY A 306 -3.36 -38.10 20.68
CA GLY A 306 -4.22 -37.41 19.70
C GLY A 306 -5.59 -36.96 20.23
N ALA A 307 -6.28 -37.88 20.90
CA ALA A 307 -7.65 -37.68 21.38
C ALA A 307 -7.77 -36.74 22.60
N ALA A 308 -6.67 -36.41 23.27
CA ALA A 308 -6.70 -35.52 24.43
C ALA A 308 -6.79 -34.05 24.00
N PRO A 309 -7.66 -33.23 24.60
CA PRO A 309 -7.79 -31.82 24.26
C PRO A 309 -6.52 -31.03 24.62
N ASN A 310 -6.43 -29.81 24.08
CA ASN A 310 -5.33 -28.90 24.38
C ASN A 310 -5.17 -28.68 25.89
N GLY A 311 -3.92 -28.78 26.37
CA GLY A 311 -3.61 -28.55 27.77
C GLY A 311 -4.14 -29.60 28.75
N TRP A 312 -4.70 -30.74 28.30
CA TRP A 312 -5.19 -31.79 29.19
C TRP A 312 -4.08 -32.33 30.10
N ARG A 313 -4.31 -32.26 31.41
CA ARG A 313 -3.44 -32.84 32.46
C ARG A 313 -4.25 -33.29 33.67
N ASN A 314 -3.74 -34.31 34.37
CA ASN A 314 -4.35 -34.83 35.60
C ASN A 314 -4.17 -33.91 36.81
N LEU A 315 -3.14 -33.06 36.82
CA LEU A 315 -2.84 -32.09 37.88
C LEU A 315 -2.75 -30.68 37.30
N ALA A 316 -3.18 -29.69 38.09
CA ALA A 316 -3.06 -28.29 37.71
C ALA A 316 -1.58 -27.93 37.51
N SER A 317 -1.25 -27.47 36.31
CA SER A 317 0.06 -26.92 35.96
C SER A 317 -0.02 -25.40 35.92
N GLY A 318 1.15 -24.75 35.97
CA GLY A 318 1.28 -23.34 35.62
C GLY A 318 0.90 -23.05 34.17
N PHE A 319 0.93 -21.76 33.81
CA PHE A 319 0.68 -21.30 32.46
C PHE A 319 1.66 -21.91 31.45
N GLN A 320 1.19 -22.10 30.22
CA GLN A 320 2.04 -22.34 29.06
C GLN A 320 2.49 -20.97 28.53
N SER A 321 3.77 -20.84 28.18
CA SER A 321 4.32 -19.62 27.59
C SER A 321 4.64 -19.83 26.11
N LYS A 322 4.33 -18.81 25.31
CA LYS A 322 4.77 -18.64 23.92
C LYS A 322 5.34 -17.24 23.76
N SER A 323 6.44 -17.10 23.04
CA SER A 323 7.07 -15.82 22.78
C SER A 323 7.11 -15.55 21.29
N TYR A 324 6.77 -14.33 20.91
CA TYR A 324 6.77 -13.86 19.52
C TYR A 324 7.57 -12.57 19.44
N GLN A 325 8.25 -12.35 18.32
CA GLN A 325 8.85 -11.06 17.99
C GLN A 325 8.00 -10.39 16.90
N ASP A 326 7.67 -9.12 17.07
CA ASP A 326 6.94 -8.35 16.05
C ASP A 326 7.87 -7.72 14.99
N ALA A 327 7.28 -6.96 14.08
CA ALA A 327 7.98 -6.31 12.97
C ALA A 327 9.06 -5.29 13.41
N ASP A 328 8.95 -4.75 14.63
CA ASP A 328 9.84 -3.74 15.18
C ASP A 328 10.88 -4.37 16.13
N GLY A 329 10.83 -5.69 16.30
CA GLY A 329 11.78 -6.45 17.11
C GLY A 329 11.38 -6.58 18.58
N GLN A 330 10.21 -6.07 18.98
CA GLN A 330 9.71 -6.21 20.34
C GLN A 330 9.24 -7.64 20.59
N THR A 331 9.62 -8.17 21.76
CA THR A 331 9.22 -9.52 22.17
C THR A 331 7.95 -9.46 23.01
N HIS A 332 6.98 -10.29 22.63
CA HIS A 332 5.68 -10.45 23.28
C HIS A 332 5.59 -11.88 23.86
N GLU A 333 5.46 -12.00 25.18
CA GLU A 333 5.20 -13.28 25.84
C GLU A 333 3.72 -13.43 26.14
N VAL A 334 3.09 -14.48 25.60
CA VAL A 334 1.73 -14.88 25.91
C VAL A 334 1.75 -16.08 26.84
N ARG A 335 1.15 -15.90 28.02
CA ARG A 335 0.97 -16.97 29.01
C ARG A 335 -0.50 -17.39 29.06
N TYR A 336 -0.79 -18.65 28.77
CA TYR A 336 -2.17 -19.15 28.71
C TYR A 336 -2.33 -20.54 29.33
N ARG A 337 -3.55 -20.88 29.77
CA ARG A 337 -3.89 -22.20 30.30
C ARG A 337 -5.31 -22.58 29.94
N PHE A 338 -5.49 -23.79 29.43
CA PHE A 338 -6.81 -24.40 29.24
C PHE A 338 -7.35 -24.89 30.59
N THR A 339 -8.57 -24.47 30.93
CA THR A 339 -9.34 -24.87 32.10
C THR A 339 -10.58 -25.67 31.66
N ARG A 340 -11.45 -26.04 32.60
CA ARG A 340 -12.73 -26.69 32.26
C ARG A 340 -13.71 -25.73 31.60
N ASP A 341 -13.57 -24.43 31.89
CA ASP A 341 -14.51 -23.39 31.50
C ASP A 341 -14.02 -22.58 30.29
N GLY A 342 -12.84 -22.90 29.74
CA GLY A 342 -12.28 -22.23 28.56
C GLY A 342 -10.77 -22.07 28.65
N VAL A 343 -10.26 -21.01 28.02
CA VAL A 343 -8.85 -20.61 28.17
C VAL A 343 -8.75 -19.40 29.09
N THR A 344 -7.76 -19.41 29.98
CA THR A 344 -7.34 -18.24 30.74
C THR A 344 -6.05 -17.73 30.12
N VAL A 345 -6.02 -16.45 29.74
CA VAL A 345 -4.82 -15.76 29.25
C VAL A 345 -4.40 -14.79 30.36
N ASP A 346 -3.17 -14.95 30.83
CA ASP A 346 -2.66 -14.15 31.94
C ASP A 346 -2.55 -12.67 31.54
N GLY A 347 -3.04 -11.78 32.40
CA GLY A 347 -3.09 -10.34 32.13
C GLY A 347 -4.23 -9.89 31.18
N HIS A 348 -5.08 -10.83 30.73
CA HIS A 348 -6.15 -10.59 29.74
C HIS A 348 -7.47 -11.24 30.18
N ASP A 349 -7.96 -10.87 31.37
CA ASP A 349 -9.20 -11.42 31.94
C ASP A 349 -10.45 -11.06 31.11
N GLU A 350 -10.35 -10.04 30.26
CA GLU A 350 -11.37 -9.59 29.32
C GLU A 350 -11.49 -10.45 28.04
N VAL A 351 -10.53 -11.37 27.83
CA VAL A 351 -10.45 -12.22 26.63
C VAL A 351 -11.02 -13.61 26.91
N ALA A 352 -12.05 -13.99 26.17
CA ALA A 352 -12.58 -15.35 26.15
C ALA A 352 -12.38 -15.99 24.77
N LEU A 353 -12.05 -17.28 24.75
CA LEU A 353 -11.92 -18.03 23.50
C LEU A 353 -13.27 -18.59 23.05
N VAL A 354 -13.71 -18.21 21.85
CA VAL A 354 -14.89 -18.79 21.20
C VAL A 354 -14.51 -20.04 20.42
N SER A 355 -13.46 -19.95 19.59
CA SER A 355 -12.94 -21.08 18.81
C SER A 355 -11.48 -20.88 18.43
N ALA A 356 -10.72 -21.96 18.32
CA ALA A 356 -9.34 -21.95 17.84
C ALA A 356 -9.07 -23.14 16.91
N SER A 357 -8.55 -22.83 15.72
CA SER A 357 -7.91 -23.76 14.80
C SER A 357 -6.50 -23.27 14.48
N ALA A 358 -5.74 -24.04 13.69
CA ALA A 358 -4.41 -23.63 13.28
C ALA A 358 -4.41 -22.41 12.34
N GLN A 359 -5.55 -22.11 11.69
CA GLN A 359 -5.67 -21.04 10.69
C GLN A 359 -6.62 -19.92 11.12
N ARG A 360 -7.39 -20.10 12.20
CA ARG A 360 -8.35 -19.10 12.65
C ARG A 360 -8.61 -19.20 14.14
N VAL A 361 -8.60 -18.05 14.80
CA VAL A 361 -8.98 -17.92 16.21
C VAL A 361 -10.07 -16.86 16.32
N VAL A 362 -11.09 -17.12 17.13
CA VAL A 362 -12.14 -16.15 17.45
C VAL A 362 -12.11 -15.89 18.94
N LEU A 363 -11.85 -14.63 19.30
CA LEU A 363 -11.79 -14.16 20.69
C LEU A 363 -12.96 -13.22 20.96
N THR A 364 -13.67 -13.44 22.05
CA THR A 364 -14.56 -12.42 22.61
C THR A 364 -13.71 -11.48 23.44
N VAL A 365 -13.75 -10.18 23.13
CA VAL A 365 -13.10 -9.12 23.93
C VAL A 365 -14.18 -8.17 24.41
N GLY A 366 -14.46 -8.17 25.71
CA GLY A 366 -15.66 -7.56 26.25
C GLY A 366 -16.92 -8.30 25.77
N ASN A 367 -17.71 -7.69 24.87
CA ASN A 367 -18.93 -8.27 24.30
C ASN A 367 -18.88 -8.43 22.76
N VAL A 368 -17.68 -8.38 22.17
CA VAL A 368 -17.49 -8.41 20.72
C VAL A 368 -16.62 -9.60 20.33
N ASP A 369 -17.14 -10.45 19.46
CA ASP A 369 -16.40 -11.55 18.86
C ASP A 369 -15.51 -11.03 17.72
N ARG A 370 -14.21 -11.26 17.84
CA ARG A 370 -13.18 -10.79 16.92
C ARG A 370 -12.51 -11.99 16.25
N PRO A 371 -12.64 -12.14 14.92
CA PRO A 371 -11.92 -13.17 14.18
C PRO A 371 -10.49 -12.72 13.88
N PHE A 372 -9.57 -13.68 13.99
CA PHE A 372 -8.16 -13.57 13.63
C PHE A 372 -7.83 -14.71 12.66
N ASP A 373 -7.52 -14.41 11.41
CA ASP A 373 -7.03 -15.40 10.45
C ASP A 373 -5.50 -15.49 10.58
N VAL A 374 -4.97 -16.70 10.78
CA VAL A 374 -3.55 -16.94 11.08
C VAL A 374 -2.92 -17.73 9.93
N SER A 375 -1.91 -17.16 9.30
CA SER A 375 -1.11 -17.83 8.26
C SER A 375 0.29 -18.13 8.80
N ARG A 376 0.81 -19.33 8.54
CA ARG A 376 2.11 -19.78 9.04
C ARG A 376 3.04 -20.18 7.89
N TYR A 377 4.25 -19.64 7.91
CA TYR A 377 5.34 -19.98 7.00
C TYR A 377 6.61 -20.21 7.81
N GLY A 378 6.84 -21.46 8.22
CA GLY A 378 7.93 -21.79 9.15
C GLY A 378 7.66 -21.22 10.55
N ASP A 379 8.59 -20.40 11.03
CA ASP A 379 8.50 -19.61 12.27
C ASP A 379 7.82 -18.24 12.07
N HIS A 380 7.58 -17.81 10.84
CA HIS A 380 6.80 -16.60 10.55
C HIS A 380 5.30 -16.89 10.64
N LEU A 381 4.58 -16.01 11.35
CA LEU A 381 3.13 -15.98 11.42
C LEU A 381 2.63 -14.61 10.96
N TYR A 382 1.51 -14.61 10.25
CA TYR A 382 0.80 -13.39 9.87
C TYR A 382 -0.61 -13.49 10.41
N VAL A 383 -0.99 -12.55 11.27
CA VAL A 383 -2.29 -12.52 11.94
C VAL A 383 -3.11 -11.38 11.37
N GLU A 384 -4.15 -11.73 10.64
CA GLU A 384 -5.07 -10.80 9.99
C GLU A 384 -6.30 -10.57 10.88
N SER A 385 -6.63 -9.31 11.14
CA SER A 385 -7.80 -8.93 11.93
C SER A 385 -8.45 -7.66 11.36
N PRO A 386 -9.66 -7.28 11.80
CA PRO A 386 -10.23 -5.98 11.47
C PRO A 386 -9.37 -4.77 11.90
N GLY A 387 -8.47 -4.95 12.88
CA GLY A 387 -7.51 -3.92 13.31
C GLY A 387 -6.26 -3.82 12.44
N GLY A 388 -6.09 -4.71 11.46
CA GLY A 388 -4.94 -4.76 10.57
C GLY A 388 -4.21 -6.11 10.61
N SER A 389 -3.16 -6.20 9.80
CA SER A 389 -2.23 -7.35 9.75
C SER A 389 -1.07 -7.14 10.70
N VAL A 390 -0.78 -8.14 11.54
CA VAL A 390 0.38 -8.17 12.44
C VAL A 390 1.29 -9.35 12.06
N PRO A 391 2.49 -9.09 11.50
CA PRO A 391 3.49 -10.13 11.30
C PRO A 391 4.23 -10.42 12.62
N LEU A 392 4.46 -11.70 12.89
CA LEU A 392 5.09 -12.22 14.09
C LEU A 392 6.12 -13.30 13.72
N VAL A 393 7.19 -13.40 14.47
CA VAL A 393 8.16 -14.51 14.41
C VAL A 393 8.07 -15.29 15.71
N ALA A 394 7.72 -16.57 15.63
CA ALA A 394 7.66 -17.45 16.79
C ALA A 394 9.08 -17.75 17.31
N LEU A 395 9.34 -17.39 18.56
CA LEU A 395 10.62 -17.67 19.21
C LEU A 395 10.62 -19.08 19.80
N SER A 396 11.74 -19.80 19.62
CA SER A 396 11.89 -21.13 20.21
C SER A 396 11.93 -21.03 21.74
N ARG A 397 11.14 -21.88 22.42
CA ARG A 397 11.21 -22.04 23.87
C ARG A 397 12.56 -22.61 24.33
N PHE A 398 13.16 -23.45 23.49
CA PHE A 398 14.48 -24.02 23.70
C PHE A 398 15.36 -23.50 22.56
N PRO A 399 15.89 -22.26 22.69
CA PRO A 399 16.81 -21.74 21.69
C PRO A 399 18.00 -22.70 21.58
N ASP A 400 18.42 -22.97 20.35
CA ASP A 400 19.68 -23.69 20.13
C ASP A 400 20.80 -22.82 20.72
N PRO A 401 21.59 -23.30 21.69
CA PRO A 401 22.69 -22.53 22.24
C PRO A 401 23.69 -22.06 21.17
N ASP A 402 23.82 -22.79 20.05
CA ASP A 402 24.69 -22.41 18.94
C ASP A 402 24.09 -21.28 18.06
N ALA A 403 22.77 -21.05 18.09
CA ALA A 403 22.13 -19.94 17.38
C ALA A 403 22.41 -18.56 18.02
N ALA A 404 22.90 -18.53 19.26
CA ALA A 404 23.34 -17.30 19.94
C ALA A 404 24.74 -16.82 19.50
N LEU A 405 25.49 -17.65 18.77
CA LEU A 405 26.76 -17.25 18.17
C LEU A 405 26.49 -16.43 16.90
N ALA A 406 26.42 -15.11 17.07
CA ALA A 406 26.42 -14.20 15.93
C ALA A 406 27.61 -14.50 15.01
N TYR A 407 27.34 -14.72 13.72
CA TYR A 407 28.35 -14.72 12.66
C TYR A 407 29.20 -13.45 12.78
N GLY A 408 30.43 -13.58 13.30
CA GLY A 408 31.38 -12.48 13.40
C GLY A 408 32.06 -12.27 14.76
N SER A 409 31.75 -13.03 15.81
CA SER A 409 32.60 -12.98 17.01
C SER A 409 33.88 -13.79 16.78
N LEU A 410 34.99 -13.09 16.51
CA LEU A 410 36.33 -13.63 16.70
C LEU A 410 36.49 -13.95 18.18
N LEU A 411 36.41 -15.23 18.53
CA LEU A 411 36.84 -15.73 19.84
C LEU A 411 38.30 -16.16 19.71
N ALA A 412 39.13 -15.60 20.59
CA ALA A 412 40.54 -15.88 20.78
C ALA A 412 40.79 -17.31 21.28
#